data_AF-A0A847WFR5-F1
#
_entry.id   AF-A0A847WFR5-F1
#
_cell.length_a   1.000
_cell.length_b   1.000
_cell.length_c   1.000
_cell.angle_alpha   90.00
_cell.angle_beta   90.00
_cell.angle_gamma   90.00
#
_symmetry.space_group_name_H-M   'P 1'
#
loop_
_entity.id
_entity.type
_entity.pdbx_description
1 polymer ?
#
loop_
_entity_poly.entity_id
_entity_poly.type
_entity_poly.pdbx_seq_one_letter_code
_entity_poly.pdbx_strand_id
1 'polypeptide(L)'
;QLLKETKDINQLHMGIPGDLFYVVKDSPIRDKIQMMIEENKKIVINNPAEGLTSDIWSQKGKGLDDILDNARVRYIMGQMNEDELEQAYGLWEQAGGLELIEELNQLYK
;
A
#
# COMPACT_ATOMS: atom_id res chain seq x y z
N GLN A 1 18.84 -3.68 -27.73
CA GLN A 1 19.09 -2.22 -27.77
C GLN A 1 17.82 -1.47 -28.13
N LEU A 2 17.19 -1.79 -29.28
CA LEU A 2 15.93 -1.18 -29.77
C LEU A 2 14.73 -1.23 -28.80
N LEU A 3 14.54 -2.33 -28.05
CA LEU A 3 13.44 -2.46 -27.06
C LEU A 3 13.58 -1.56 -25.82
N LYS A 4 14.80 -1.11 -25.53
CA LYS A 4 15.07 -0.20 -24.41
C LYS A 4 14.79 1.24 -24.86
N GLU A 5 15.25 1.58 -26.06
CA GLU A 5 15.02 2.87 -26.71
C GLU A 5 13.52 3.15 -26.93
N THR A 6 12.70 2.16 -27.32
CA THR A 6 11.24 2.36 -27.47
C THR A 6 10.48 2.60 -26.17
N LYS A 7 10.99 2.13 -25.02
CA LYS A 7 10.36 2.37 -23.71
C LYS A 7 10.54 3.80 -23.23
N ASP A 8 11.68 4.41 -23.55
CA ASP A 8 12.04 5.75 -23.08
C ASP A 8 11.26 6.85 -23.84
N ILE A 9 10.85 6.60 -25.09
CA ILE A 9 10.10 7.57 -25.93
C ILE A 9 8.62 7.65 -25.58
N ASN A 10 8.04 6.67 -24.85
CA ASN A 10 6.63 6.69 -24.48
C ASN A 10 6.28 7.82 -23.49
N GLN A 11 7.28 8.35 -22.78
CA GLN A 11 7.10 9.50 -21.88
C GLN A 11 7.03 10.85 -22.63
N LEU A 12 7.39 10.86 -23.93
CA LEU A 12 7.25 12.04 -24.78
C LEU A 12 5.83 12.07 -25.35
N HIS A 13 4.88 12.58 -24.57
CA HIS A 13 3.53 12.81 -25.05
C HIS A 13 3.54 13.94 -26.10
N MET A 14 3.38 13.61 -27.38
CA MET A 14 3.42 14.59 -28.48
C MET A 14 2.10 15.34 -28.71
N GLY A 15 1.09 15.15 -27.85
CA GLY A 15 -0.20 15.85 -27.93
C GLY A 15 -0.96 15.64 -29.25
N ILE A 16 -0.58 14.62 -30.04
CA ILE A 16 -1.26 14.29 -31.29
C ILE A 16 -2.60 13.63 -30.94
N PRO A 17 -3.74 14.13 -31.46
CA PRO A 17 -5.03 13.50 -31.25
C PRO A 17 -5.06 12.08 -31.84
N GLY A 18 -5.38 11.10 -30.99
CA GLY A 18 -5.53 9.69 -31.38
C GLY A 18 -4.38 8.80 -30.92
N ASP A 19 -4.70 7.53 -30.62
CA ASP A 19 -3.76 6.52 -30.14
C ASP A 19 -2.89 5.98 -31.30
N LEU A 20 -2.02 6.84 -31.84
CA LEU A 20 -1.12 6.54 -32.97
C LEU A 20 0.24 5.97 -32.50
N PHE A 21 0.32 5.48 -31.26
CA PHE A 21 1.52 4.83 -30.73
C PHE A 21 1.52 3.33 -31.04
N TYR A 22 2.71 2.74 -31.09
CA TYR A 22 2.85 1.29 -31.23
C TYR A 22 2.21 0.60 -30.01
N VAL A 23 1.08 -0.06 -30.22
CA VAL A 23 0.46 -0.93 -29.22
C VAL A 23 1.39 -2.13 -29.06
N VAL A 24 2.01 -2.25 -27.89
CA VAL A 24 2.83 -3.41 -27.58
C VAL A 24 1.94 -4.64 -27.63
N LYS A 25 2.17 -5.53 -28.59
CA LYS A 25 1.45 -6.80 -28.74
C LYS A 25 1.39 -7.52 -27.40
N ASP A 26 0.18 -7.76 -26.89
CA ASP A 26 0.00 -8.34 -25.57
C ASP A 26 0.64 -9.72 -25.49
N SER A 27 1.43 -9.92 -24.44
CA SER A 27 1.93 -11.24 -24.09
C SER A 27 0.86 -11.94 -23.26
N PRO A 28 0.82 -13.29 -23.25
CA PRO A 28 -0.12 -14.03 -22.41
C PRO A 28 -0.08 -13.64 -20.91
N ILE A 29 1.05 -13.09 -20.45
CA ILE A 29 1.20 -12.57 -19.08
C ILE A 29 0.43 -11.25 -18.90
N ARG A 30 0.43 -10.35 -19.88
CA ARG A 30 -0.31 -9.08 -19.81
C ARG A 30 -1.81 -9.30 -19.82
N ASP A 31 -2.29 -10.22 -20.67
CA ASP A 31 -3.71 -10.60 -20.67
C ASP A 31 -4.13 -11.12 -19.29
N LYS A 32 -3.30 -11.99 -18.69
CA LYS A 32 -3.56 -12.51 -17.35
C LYS A 32 -3.56 -11.42 -16.27
N ILE A 33 -2.65 -10.44 -16.35
CA ILE A 33 -2.62 -9.30 -15.44
C ILE A 33 -3.90 -8.47 -15.60
N GLN A 34 -4.31 -8.16 -16.83
CA GLN A 34 -5.50 -7.36 -17.07
C GLN A 34 -6.76 -8.07 -16.59
N MET A 35 -6.89 -9.37 -16.86
CA MET A 35 -7.98 -10.20 -16.34
C MET A 35 -8.01 -10.18 -14.80
N MET A 36 -6.86 -10.39 -14.15
CA MET A 36 -6.74 -10.34 -12.70
C MET A 36 -7.14 -8.98 -12.14
N ILE A 37 -6.78 -7.87 -12.79
CA ILE A 37 -7.19 -6.52 -12.38
C ILE A 37 -8.71 -6.38 -12.47
N GLU A 38 -9.35 -6.81 -13.57
CA GLU A 38 -10.81 -6.74 -13.73
C GLU A 38 -11.56 -7.63 -12.75
N GLU A 39 -11.05 -8.83 -12.47
CA GLU A 39 -11.60 -9.73 -11.45
C GLU A 39 -11.50 -9.11 -10.05
N ASN A 40 -10.34 -8.53 -9.72
CA ASN A 40 -10.10 -7.91 -8.42
C ASN A 40 -10.98 -6.69 -8.17
N LYS A 41 -11.37 -5.93 -9.19
CA LYS A 41 -12.30 -4.78 -9.03
C LYS A 41 -13.64 -5.16 -8.37
N LYS A 42 -14.07 -6.42 -8.47
CA LYS A 42 -15.32 -6.89 -7.86
C LYS A 42 -15.20 -7.16 -6.36
N ILE A 43 -13.98 -7.37 -5.88
CA ILE A 43 -13.68 -7.75 -4.49
C ILE A 43 -12.81 -6.72 -3.76
N VAL A 44 -12.30 -5.71 -4.47
CA VAL A 44 -11.46 -4.67 -3.88
C VAL A 44 -12.28 -3.85 -2.89
N ILE A 45 -11.78 -3.78 -1.66
CA ILE A 45 -12.29 -2.88 -0.62
C ILE A 45 -11.28 -1.74 -0.53
N ASN A 46 -11.71 -0.53 -0.83
CA ASN A 46 -10.85 0.64 -0.74
C ASN A 46 -10.49 0.92 0.72
N ASN A 47 -9.24 1.29 0.98
CA ASN A 47 -8.82 1.78 2.28
C ASN A 47 -9.39 3.20 2.50
N PRO A 48 -10.33 3.40 3.44
CA PRO A 48 -10.92 4.73 3.68
C PRO A 48 -9.90 5.75 4.23
N ALA A 49 -8.79 5.29 4.80
CA ALA A 49 -7.74 6.14 5.35
C ALA A 49 -6.67 6.55 4.30
N GLU A 50 -6.67 5.97 3.10
CA GLU A 50 -5.61 6.17 2.08
C GLU A 50 -5.43 7.65 1.67
N GLY A 51 -6.52 8.41 1.67
CA GLY A 51 -6.51 9.84 1.33
C GLY A 51 -6.35 10.78 2.52
N LEU A 52 -6.26 10.26 3.74
CA LEU A 52 -6.20 11.07 4.96
C LEU A 52 -4.75 11.40 5.30
N THR A 53 -4.51 12.64 5.75
CA THR A 53 -3.21 13.07 6.26
C THR A 53 -3.32 13.25 7.77
N SER A 54 -2.51 12.51 8.52
CA SER A 54 -2.49 12.50 9.99
C SER A 54 -1.24 13.18 10.52
N ASP A 55 -1.41 14.11 11.46
CA ASP A 55 -0.32 14.80 12.13
C ASP A 55 0.34 13.88 13.17
N ILE A 56 -0.45 13.05 13.85
CA ILE A 56 0.06 12.06 14.80
C ILE A 56 0.92 11.02 14.09
N TRP A 57 0.46 10.52 12.94
CA TRP A 57 1.24 9.60 12.12
C TRP A 57 2.56 10.22 11.68
N SER A 58 2.53 11.48 11.25
CA SER A 58 3.74 12.20 10.84
C SER A 58 4.77 12.33 11.96
N GLN A 59 4.35 12.38 13.22
CA GLN A 59 5.23 12.54 14.38
C GLN A 59 5.64 11.21 15.02
N LYS A 60 4.72 10.25 15.14
CA LYS A 60 4.87 9.01 15.91
C LYS A 60 4.86 7.73 15.07
N GLY A 61 4.48 7.81 13.78
CA GLY A 61 4.23 6.66 12.91
C GLY A 61 5.38 5.66 12.85
N LYS A 62 6.62 6.15 12.68
CA LYS A 62 7.79 5.27 12.66
C LYS A 62 7.94 4.43 13.96
N GLY A 63 7.72 5.05 15.12
CA GLY A 63 7.83 4.33 16.40
C GLY A 63 6.71 3.31 16.57
N LEU A 64 5.51 3.65 16.12
CA LEU A 64 4.35 2.75 16.09
C LEU A 64 4.60 1.54 15.17
N ASP A 65 5.16 1.76 13.98
CA ASP A 65 5.54 0.69 13.05
C ASP A 65 6.61 -0.22 13.65
N ASP A 66 7.66 0.35 14.24
CA ASP A 66 8.75 -0.42 14.84
C ASP A 66 8.22 -1.37 15.95
N ILE A 67 7.19 -0.98 16.71
CA ILE A 67 6.54 -1.86 17.71
C ILE A 67 5.87 -3.06 17.03
N LEU A 68 5.00 -2.80 16.04
CA LEU A 68 4.21 -3.84 15.39
C LEU A 68 5.05 -4.76 14.52
N ASP A 69 6.02 -4.23 13.78
CA ASP A 69 6.85 -5.03 12.89
C ASP A 69 7.75 -5.98 13.68
N ASN A 70 8.34 -5.53 14.80
CA ASN A 70 9.10 -6.41 15.67
C ASN A 70 8.22 -7.51 16.29
N ALA A 71 7.03 -7.16 16.76
CA ALA A 71 6.08 -8.14 17.31
C ALA A 71 5.67 -9.18 16.25
N ARG A 72 5.31 -8.71 15.04
CA ARG A 72 4.93 -9.56 13.90
C ARG A 72 6.04 -10.54 13.55
N VAL A 73 7.28 -10.06 13.37
CA VAL A 73 8.42 -10.93 13.01
C VAL A 73 8.65 -11.99 14.08
N ARG A 74 8.68 -11.60 15.35
CA ARG A 74 8.91 -12.53 16.47
C ARG A 74 7.79 -13.57 16.60
N TYR A 75 6.54 -13.17 16.42
CA TYR A 75 5.40 -14.09 16.45
C TYR A 75 5.47 -15.12 15.33
N ILE A 76 5.73 -14.68 14.08
CA ILE A 76 5.89 -15.59 12.93
C ILE A 76 7.05 -16.57 13.14
N MET A 77 8.16 -16.11 13.76
CA MET A 77 9.31 -16.96 14.07
C MET A 77 9.10 -17.88 15.27
N GLY A 78 7.96 -17.81 15.97
CA GLY A 78 7.69 -18.58 17.19
C GLY A 78 8.49 -18.12 18.41
N GLN A 79 9.03 -16.90 18.38
CA GLN A 79 9.80 -16.26 19.47
C GLN A 79 8.93 -15.38 20.38
N MET A 80 7.63 -15.38 20.13
CA MET A 80 6.60 -14.65 20.85
C MET A 80 5.33 -15.50 20.80
N ASN A 81 4.59 -15.58 21.90
CA ASN A 81 3.27 -16.23 21.97
C ASN A 81 2.12 -15.21 21.81
N GLU A 82 0.87 -15.69 21.84
CA GLU A 82 -0.31 -14.83 21.66
C GLU A 82 -0.49 -13.80 22.78
N ASP A 83 -0.23 -14.16 24.04
CA ASP A 83 -0.33 -13.23 25.17
C ASP A 83 0.71 -12.10 25.08
N GLU A 84 1.92 -12.42 24.63
CA GLU A 84 2.99 -11.43 24.39
C GLU A 84 2.70 -10.54 23.18
N LEU A 85 2.01 -11.06 22.16
CA LEU A 85 1.54 -10.28 21.02
C LEU A 85 0.46 -9.28 21.45
N GLU A 86 -0.49 -9.69 22.28
CA GLU A 86 -1.52 -8.82 22.83
C GLU A 86 -0.91 -7.69 23.69
N GLN A 87 0.12 -7.99 24.48
CA GLN A 87 0.87 -6.97 25.22
C GLN A 87 1.55 -5.96 24.28
N ALA A 88 2.07 -6.41 23.13
CA ALA A 88 2.65 -5.51 22.14
C ALA A 88 1.59 -4.56 21.54
N TYR A 89 0.36 -5.03 21.34
CA TYR A 89 -0.76 -4.17 20.94
C TYR A 89 -1.10 -3.13 22.02
N GLY A 90 -1.17 -3.54 23.30
CA GLY A 90 -1.36 -2.59 24.39
C GLY A 90 -0.24 -1.55 24.49
N LEU A 91 1.00 -1.93 24.19
CA LEU A 91 2.13 -1.01 24.15
C LEU A 91 2.03 -0.03 22.97
N TRP A 92 1.60 -0.52 21.81
CA TRP A 92 1.32 0.31 20.63
C TRP A 92 0.21 1.34 20.90
N GLU A 93 -0.88 0.91 21.55
CA GLU A 93 -1.98 1.77 21.96
C GLU A 93 -1.48 2.93 22.84
N GLN A 94 -0.70 2.60 23.88
CA GLN A 94 -0.14 3.57 24.82
C GLN A 94 0.91 4.49 24.19
N ALA A 95 1.64 4.02 23.17
CA ALA A 95 2.66 4.81 22.47
C ALA A 95 2.06 5.91 21.57
N GLY A 96 0.73 5.93 21.38
CA GLY A 96 0.02 6.92 20.56
C GLY A 96 -0.91 6.30 19.53
N GLY A 97 -1.04 4.97 19.50
CA GLY A 97 -1.95 4.27 18.59
C GLY A 97 -3.43 4.64 18.80
N LEU A 98 -3.85 4.83 20.06
CA LEU A 98 -5.23 5.27 20.37
C LEU A 98 -5.52 6.67 19.85
N GLU A 99 -4.59 7.61 20.07
CA GLU A 99 -4.71 8.99 19.59
C GLU A 99 -4.78 9.03 18.06
N LEU A 100 -3.96 8.22 17.39
CA LEU A 100 -3.98 8.06 15.95
C LEU A 100 -5.32 7.53 15.43
N ILE A 101 -5.86 6.48 16.07
CA ILE A 101 -7.18 5.93 15.71
C ILE A 101 -8.26 7.01 15.86
N GLU A 102 -8.23 7.78 16.94
CA GLU A 102 -9.18 8.85 17.16
C GLU A 102 -9.08 9.94 16.09
N GLU A 103 -7.88 10.42 15.78
CA GLU A 103 -7.64 11.42 14.74
C GLU A 103 -8.13 10.93 13.37
N LEU A 104 -7.78 9.71 12.95
CA LEU A 104 -8.21 9.16 11.68
C LEU A 104 -9.73 9.02 11.60
N ASN A 105 -10.38 8.60 12.69
CA ASN A 105 -11.84 8.53 12.75
C ASN A 105 -12.51 9.91 12.70
N GLN A 106 -11.84 10.96 13.18
CA GLN A 106 -12.31 12.34 13.06
C GLN A 106 -12.13 12.86 11.63
N LEU A 107 -10.97 12.61 11.01
CA LEU A 107 -10.67 13.01 9.63
C LEU A 107 -11.55 12.30 8.59
N TYR A 108 -12.04 11.10 8.91
CA TYR A 108 -12.92 10.34 8.03
C TYR A 108 -14.38 10.83 8.03
N LYS A 109 -14.82 11.54 9.07
CA LYS A 109 -16.20 12.06 9.18
C LYS A 109 -16.41 13.29 8.30
#